data_AF-A0A957UUQ1-F1
#
_entry.id   AF-A0A957UUQ1-F1
#
_cell.length_a   1.000
_cell.length_b   1.000
_cell.length_c   1.000
_cell.angle_alpha   90.00
_cell.angle_beta   90.00
_cell.angle_gamma   90.00
#
_symmetry.space_group_name_H-M   'P 1'
#
loop_
_entity.id
_entity.type
_entity.pdbx_description
1 polymer ?
#
loop_
_entity_poly.entity_id
_entity_poly.type
_entity_poly.pdbx_seq_one_letter_code
_entity_poly.pdbx_strand_id
1 'polypeptide(L)' 'PKAPNVHYHLGLIFKERGDLANAQRYFQGALDVNPADRDARLWLDRINAVHAAAGPDANAESAGSLDDAEGEAEDAP' A
#
# COMPACT_ATOMS: atom_id res chain seq x y z
N PRO A 1 16.18 -16.18 6.69
CA PRO A 1 14.76 -16.12 6.30
C PRO A 1 14.32 -14.66 6.02
N LYS A 2 14.08 -14.32 4.75
CA LYS A 2 13.36 -13.08 4.43
C LYS A 2 11.90 -13.36 4.77
N ALA A 3 11.43 -12.90 5.93
CA ALA A 3 10.01 -12.98 6.26
C ALA A 3 9.23 -12.27 5.13
N PRO A 4 8.24 -12.92 4.50
CA PRO A 4 7.45 -12.27 3.48
C PRO A 4 6.74 -11.05 4.06
N ASN A 5 6.84 -9.92 3.36
CA ASN A 5 6.19 -8.69 3.79
C ASN A 5 4.67 -8.90 3.72
N VAL A 6 4.01 -8.94 4.88
CA VAL A 6 2.56 -9.18 4.99
C VAL A 6 1.79 -8.13 4.17
N HIS A 7 2.25 -6.89 4.18
CA HIS A 7 1.65 -5.81 3.38
C HIS A 7 1.76 -6.09 1.87
N TYR A 8 2.87 -6.65 1.39
CA TYR A 8 3.01 -7.02 -0.03
C TYR A 8 1.98 -8.08 -0.45
N HIS A 9 1.79 -9.13 0.37
CA HIS A 9 0.81 -10.18 0.07
C HIS A 9 -0.63 -9.70 0.16
N LEU A 10 -0.96 -8.83 1.13
CA LEU A 10 -2.26 -8.18 1.17
C LEU A 10 -2.50 -7.33 -0.09
N GLY A 11 -1.50 -6.56 -0.53
CA GLY A 11 -1.58 -5.79 -1.77
C GLY A 11 -1.91 -6.64 -2.99
N LEU A 12 -1.28 -7.82 -3.12
CA LEU A 12 -1.59 -8.77 -4.19
C LEU A 12 -3.03 -9.28 -4.14
N ILE A 13 -3.53 -9.64 -2.95
CA ILE A 13 -4.90 -10.14 -2.77
C ILE A 13 -5.92 -9.07 -3.19
N PHE A 14 -5.74 -7.82 -2.79
CA PHE A 14 -6.63 -6.72 -3.19
C PHE A 14 -6.53 -6.42 -4.69
N LYS A 15 -5.31 -6.47 -5.26
CA LYS A 15 -5.09 -6.34 -6.70
C LYS A 15 -5.81 -7.44 -7.49
N GLU A 16 -5.82 -8.68 -7.02
CA GLU A 16 -6.54 -9.78 -7.66
C GLU A 16 -8.06 -9.63 -7.56
N ARG A 17 -8.56 -8.96 -6.51
CA ARG A 17 -9.97 -8.60 -6.36
C ARG A 17 -10.39 -7.40 -7.21
N GLY A 18 -9.45 -6.73 -7.89
CA GLY A 18 -9.69 -5.51 -8.66
C GLY A 18 -9.78 -4.24 -7.80
N ASP A 19 -9.53 -4.35 -6.48
CA ASP A 19 -9.54 -3.24 -5.56
C ASP A 19 -8.16 -2.57 -5.54
N LEU A 20 -7.91 -1.75 -6.56
CA LEU A 20 -6.62 -1.08 -6.73
C LEU A 20 -6.35 -0.04 -5.63
N ALA A 21 -7.39 0.55 -5.05
CA ALA A 21 -7.26 1.53 -3.97
C ALA A 21 -6.67 0.90 -2.70
N ASN A 22 -7.23 -0.24 -2.27
CA ASN A 22 -6.67 -0.98 -1.14
C ASN A 22 -5.31 -1.59 -1.50
N ALA A 23 -5.14 -2.13 -2.72
CA ALA A 23 -3.86 -2.66 -3.15
C ALA A 23 -2.73 -1.62 -3.03
N GLN A 24 -3.00 -0.37 -3.44
CA GLN A 24 -2.05 0.74 -3.32
C GLN A 24 -1.63 0.99 -1.87
N ARG A 25 -2.61 1.06 -0.94
CA ARG A 25 -2.33 1.27 0.50
C ARG A 25 -1.40 0.20 1.07
N TYR A 26 -1.66 -1.07 0.73
CA TYR A 26 -0.84 -2.18 1.20
C TYR A 26 0.54 -2.22 0.53
N PHE A 27 0.67 -1.87 -0.75
CA PHE A 27 2.01 -1.75 -1.36
C PHE A 27 2.81 -0.56 -0.81
N GLN A 28 2.15 0.53 -0.40
CA GLN A 28 2.80 1.63 0.33
C GLN A 28 3.32 1.16 1.68
N GLY A 29 2.49 0.51 2.50
CA GLY A 29 2.94 -0.07 3.77
C GLY A 29 4.06 -1.10 3.58
N ALA A 30 4.09 -1.82 2.46
CA ALA A 30 5.20 -2.71 2.14
C ALA A 30 6.52 -1.95 1.94
N LEU A 31 6.49 -0.79 1.30
CA LEU A 31 7.67 0.08 1.14
C LEU A 31 8.06 0.81 2.43
N ASP A 32 7.11 1.12 3.32
CA ASP A 32 7.43 1.69 4.64
C ASP A 32 8.22 0.70 5.50
N VAL A 33 7.87 -0.59 5.42
CA VAL A 33 8.60 -1.67 6.13
C VAL A 33 9.90 -2.03 5.42
N ASN A 34 9.88 -2.12 4.09
CA ASN A 34 11.06 -2.44 3.29
C ASN A 34 11.15 -1.50 2.07
N PRO A 35 11.88 -0.38 2.21
CA PRO A 35 12.06 0.57 1.11
C PRO A 35 12.79 -0.03 -0.11
N ALA A 36 13.49 -1.16 0.06
CA ALA A 36 14.18 -1.87 -1.00
C ALA A 36 13.29 -2.93 -1.71
N ASP A 37 12.00 -3.01 -1.36
CA ASP A 37 11.04 -3.91 -2.01
C ASP A 37 10.71 -3.43 -3.43
N ARG A 38 11.47 -3.96 -4.40
CA ARG A 38 11.30 -3.62 -5.82
C ARG A 38 9.93 -4.04 -6.35
N ASP A 39 9.37 -5.13 -5.84
CA ASP A 39 8.10 -5.65 -6.32
C ASP A 39 6.94 -4.76 -5.86
N ALA A 40 6.93 -4.34 -4.59
CA ALA A 40 5.95 -3.37 -4.09
C ALA A 40 6.02 -2.04 -4.86
N ARG A 41 7.23 -1.54 -5.14
CA ARG A 41 7.44 -0.33 -5.95
C ARG A 41 6.85 -0.48 -7.36
N LEU A 42 7.14 -1.60 -8.03
CA LEU A 42 6.62 -1.88 -9.38
C LEU A 42 5.09 -1.93 -9.42
N TRP A 43 4.46 -2.51 -8.40
CA TRP A 43 3.00 -2.54 -8.34
C TRP A 43 2.39 -1.17 -8.09
N LEU A 44 2.98 -0.33 -7.25
CA LEU A 44 2.54 1.05 -7.08
C LEU A 44 2.63 1.85 -8.37
N ASP A 45 3.77 1.77 -9.08
CA ASP A 45 3.94 2.47 -10.36
C ASP A 45 2.88 2.03 -11.38
N ARG A 46 2.55 0.73 -11.43
CA ARG A 46 1.50 0.20 -12.30
C ARG A 46 0.11 0.71 -11.90
N ILE A 47 -0.23 0.68 -10.61
CA ILE A 47 -1.53 1.16 -10.13
C ILE A 47 -1.67 2.64 -10.43
N ASN A 48 -0.67 3.45 -10.11
CA ASN A 48 -0.65 4.88 -10.40
C ASN A 48 -0.76 5.17 -11.90
N ALA A 49 -0.10 4.39 -12.76
CA ALA A 49 -0.20 4.53 -14.20
C ALA A 49 -1.61 4.22 -14.72
N VAL A 50 -2.30 3.23 -14.14
CA VAL A 50 -3.71 2.93 -14.47
C VAL A 50 -4.62 4.10 -14.08
N HIS A 51 -4.42 4.69 -12.89
CA HIS A 51 -5.16 5.89 -12.46
C HIS A 51 -4.89 7.10 -13.37
N ALA A 52 -3.64 7.33 -13.77
CA ALA A 52 -3.27 8.42 -14.68
C ALA A 52 -3.85 8.24 -16.09
N ALA A 53 -3.91 7.00 -16.58
CA ALA A 53 -4.52 6.66 -17.87
C ALA A 53 -6.05 6.76 -17.85
N ALA A 54 -6.68 6.65 -16.67
CA ALA A 54 -8.12 6.81 -16.48
C ALA A 54 -8.59 8.28 -16.45
N GLY A 55 -7.67 9.25 -16.54
CA GLY A 55 -7.97 10.67 -16.54
C GLY A 55 -8.24 11.26 -15.13
N PRO A 56 -8.09 12.58 -14.95
CA PRO A 56 -8.18 13.25 -13.64
C PRO A 56 -9.59 13.29 -13.00
N ASP A 57 -10.58 12.59 -13.57
CA ASP A 57 -11.99 12.67 -13.14
C ASP A 57 -12.43 11.57 -12.16
N ALA A 58 -11.55 10.64 -11.76
CA ALA A 58 -11.87 9.61 -10.77
C ALA A 58 -11.45 10.04 -9.36
N ASN A 59 -12.11 11.07 -8.85
CA ASN A 59 -12.30 11.40 -7.43
C ASN A 59 -11.05 11.39 -6.52
N ALA A 60 -10.49 12.59 -6.37
CA ALA A 60 -9.81 13.04 -5.18
C ALA A 60 -10.74 12.98 -3.94
N GLU A 61 -11.03 11.79 -3.44
CA GLU A 61 -11.79 11.59 -2.19
C GLU A 61 -11.18 10.45 -1.36
N SER A 62 -9.94 10.63 -0.89
CA SER A 62 -9.55 10.16 0.44
C SER A 62 -8.28 10.88 0.91
N ALA A 63 -8.26 12.20 0.78
CA ALA A 63 -7.48 13.02 1.68
C ALA A 63 -8.30 13.14 2.98
N GLY A 64 -7.79 12.59 4.08
CA GLY A 64 -8.35 12.84 5.41
C GLY A 64 -8.92 11.60 6.08
N SER A 65 -8.05 10.79 6.66
CA SER A 65 -8.13 10.38 8.07
C SER A 65 -6.72 9.91 8.45
N LEU A 66 -5.92 10.88 8.86
CA LEU A 66 -4.72 10.69 9.68
C LEU A 66 -5.21 10.60 11.12
N ASP A 67 -5.71 9.44 11.50
CA ASP A 67 -5.99 8.95 12.86
C ASP A 67 -5.82 7.44 12.64
N ASP A 68 -4.77 6.75 13.08
CA ASP A 68 -4.28 6.69 14.45
C ASP A 68 -2.74 6.67 14.48
N ALA A 69 -2.17 7.73 15.03
CA ALA A 69 -0.81 7.72 15.56
C ALA A 69 -0.89 7.33 17.04
N GLU A 70 -0.92 6.04 17.32
CA GLU A 70 -0.58 5.48 18.64
C GLU A 70 0.31 4.26 18.34
N GLY A 71 1.63 4.27 18.54
CA GLY A 71 2.32 4.89 19.65
C GLY A 71 2.36 3.97 20.87
N GLU A 72 2.49 2.65 20.71
CA GLU A 72 2.82 1.77 21.84
C GLU A 72 4.03 0.89 21.49
N ALA A 73 5.20 1.46 21.79
CA ALA A 73 6.34 0.68 22.22
C ALA A 73 6.20 0.48 23.74
N GLU A 74 5.58 -0.62 24.18
CA GLU A 74 5.67 -1.14 25.55
C GLU A 74 5.88 -2.65 25.43
N ASP A 75 7.10 -3.11 25.69
CA ASP A 75 7.55 -3.68 26.97
C ASP A 75 6.95 -5.07 27.24
N ALA A 76 7.82 -6.08 27.19
CA ALA A 76 7.71 -7.27 28.03
C ALA A 76 9.06 -8.02 28.02
N PRO A 77 9.45 -8.63 29.15
CA PRO A 77 10.84 -8.81 29.60
C PRO A 77 11.70 -9.83 28.84
#